data_AF-A0A351BF58-F1
#
_entry.id   AF-A0A351BF58-F1
#
_cell.length_a   1.000
_cell.length_b   1.000
_cell.length_c   1.000
_cell.angle_alpha   90.00
_cell.angle_beta   90.00
_cell.angle_gamma   90.00
#
_symmetry.space_group_name_H-M   'P 1'
#
loop_
_entity.id
_entity.type
_entity.pdbx_description
1 polymer ?
#
loop_
_entity_poly.entity_id
_entity_poly.type
_entity_poly.pdbx_seq_one_letter_code
_entity_poly.pdbx_strand_id
1 'polypeptide(L)'
;MSTSAAVPCFSIDAIRFNPAALVLPSRDLRKALRLVVPLPAFPGEDLRYPVRYPADMRRRDGSRHPLAALPHPKAGRPLEDWRGRPIVGPDGSVPSGVVFFNYEDATFQGVGSGGDGIVIFNRPTPEQACELQRFVAGMGGPAALDSVERVLLVLERAQQIGLDDRYDSTRTYAARSLTVVADTATGVPGFGLHLRASETLCAVFVPGPARVGDLHLGAEGGVFLLVSGNRESREREVRSVSPGAFTDTYSAGDGSRITAADLPSERTWV
;
A
#
# COMPACT_ATOMS: atom_id res chain seq x y z
N MET A 1 -32.40 -28.25 -2.19
CA MET A 1 -32.16 -26.87 -2.62
C MET A 1 -31.26 -26.22 -1.58
N SER A 2 -29.97 -26.03 -1.90
CA SER A 2 -29.03 -25.38 -0.98
C SER A 2 -29.33 -23.89 -1.01
N THR A 3 -29.89 -23.35 0.08
CA THR A 3 -29.97 -21.91 0.27
C THR A 3 -28.56 -21.36 0.26
N SER A 4 -28.20 -20.59 -0.77
CA SER A 4 -26.94 -19.85 -0.79
C SER A 4 -26.90 -18.98 0.47
N ALA A 5 -26.03 -19.34 1.41
CA ALA A 5 -25.87 -18.56 2.63
C ALA A 5 -25.49 -17.13 2.22
N ALA A 6 -26.25 -16.14 2.70
CA ALA A 6 -25.95 -14.75 2.41
C ALA A 6 -24.52 -14.44 2.89
N VAL A 7 -23.70 -13.87 2.00
CA VAL A 7 -22.32 -13.49 2.33
C VAL A 7 -22.37 -12.44 3.45
N PRO A 8 -21.72 -12.67 4.60
CA PRO A 8 -21.67 -11.71 5.70
C PRO A 8 -21.20 -10.33 5.22
N CYS A 9 -21.89 -9.27 5.63
CA CYS A 9 -21.56 -7.89 5.28
C CYS A 9 -21.25 -7.08 6.54
N PHE A 10 -20.11 -6.41 6.54
CA PHE A 10 -19.64 -5.54 7.62
C PHE A 10 -19.51 -4.11 7.10
N SER A 11 -19.86 -3.13 7.93
CA SER A 11 -19.42 -1.75 7.67
C SER A 11 -17.99 -1.60 8.19
N ILE A 12 -17.10 -0.99 7.39
CA ILE A 12 -15.74 -0.64 7.84
C ILE A 12 -15.77 0.26 9.08
N ASP A 13 -16.80 1.11 9.18
CA ASP A 13 -17.06 1.97 10.33
C ASP A 13 -17.75 1.23 11.50
N ALA A 14 -18.13 -0.04 11.34
CA ALA A 14 -18.66 -0.85 12.45
C ALA A 14 -17.60 -1.77 13.07
N ILE A 15 -16.43 -1.93 12.42
CA ILE A 15 -15.34 -2.77 12.91
C ILE A 15 -14.87 -2.29 14.28
N ARG A 16 -14.75 -3.23 15.22
CA ARG A 16 -14.35 -2.99 16.60
C ARG A 16 -12.89 -3.38 16.79
N PHE A 17 -12.11 -2.39 17.23
CA PHE A 17 -10.70 -2.59 17.57
C PHE A 17 -10.57 -2.75 19.08
N ASN A 18 -10.08 -3.91 19.53
CA ASN A 18 -9.75 -4.14 20.92
C ASN A 18 -8.38 -3.48 21.22
N PRO A 19 -8.28 -2.51 22.15
CA PRO A 19 -7.00 -1.90 22.51
C PRO A 19 -5.97 -2.87 23.08
N ALA A 20 -6.36 -4.09 23.47
CA ALA A 20 -5.43 -5.14 23.88
C ALA A 20 -4.79 -5.89 22.68
N ALA A 21 -5.35 -5.77 21.48
CA ALA A 21 -4.84 -6.40 20.26
C ALA A 21 -3.87 -5.48 19.53
N LEU A 22 -2.86 -5.00 20.27
CA LEU A 22 -1.81 -4.16 19.73
C LEU A 22 -0.82 -5.01 18.94
N VAL A 23 -0.51 -4.54 17.75
CA VAL A 23 0.53 -5.09 16.89
C VAL A 23 1.56 -4.01 16.60
N LEU A 24 2.80 -4.46 16.46
CA LEU A 24 3.93 -3.63 16.11
C LEU A 24 4.44 -4.04 14.73
N PRO A 25 5.03 -3.12 13.96
CA PRO A 25 5.76 -3.50 12.77
C PRO A 25 6.83 -4.53 13.16
N SER A 26 6.97 -5.57 12.35
CA SER A 26 8.01 -6.58 12.57
C SER A 26 9.38 -5.92 12.61
N ARG A 27 10.25 -6.40 13.51
CA ARG A 27 11.68 -6.01 13.50
C ARG A 27 12.52 -6.91 12.59
N ASP A 28 11.92 -7.90 11.93
CA ASP A 28 12.61 -8.72 10.93
C ASP A 28 12.92 -7.86 9.72
N LEU A 29 14.21 -7.55 9.52
CA LEU A 29 14.69 -6.74 8.40
C LEU A 29 14.23 -7.31 7.05
N ARG A 30 14.10 -8.64 6.93
CA ARG A 30 13.63 -9.26 5.68
C ARG A 30 12.17 -8.93 5.34
N LYS A 31 11.41 -8.41 6.31
CA LYS A 31 9.98 -8.14 6.17
C LYS A 31 9.60 -6.67 6.36
N ALA A 32 10.40 -5.93 7.12
CA ALA A 32 10.11 -4.56 7.50
C ALA A 32 10.88 -3.51 6.71
N LEU A 33 11.83 -3.92 5.86
CA LEU A 33 12.54 -3.00 4.97
C LEU A 33 11.57 -2.36 3.97
N ARG A 34 11.83 -1.09 3.72
CA ARG A 34 11.14 -0.24 2.75
C ARG A 34 12.21 0.52 1.98
N LEU A 35 12.17 0.47 0.65
CA LEU A 35 12.95 1.42 -0.15
C LEU A 35 12.03 2.59 -0.49
N VAL A 36 12.42 3.77 -0.03
CA VAL A 36 11.66 5.00 -0.27
C VAL A 36 12.32 5.78 -1.40
N VAL A 37 11.53 6.20 -2.38
CA VAL A 37 11.95 7.05 -3.50
C VAL A 37 11.13 8.34 -3.48
N PRO A 38 11.72 9.47 -3.04
CA PRO A 38 11.03 10.75 -3.04
C PRO A 38 10.93 11.31 -4.46
N LEU A 39 9.80 11.91 -4.77
CA LEU A 39 9.58 12.60 -6.04
C LEU A 39 9.76 14.11 -5.85
N PRO A 40 10.42 14.80 -6.79
CA PRO A 40 10.43 16.26 -6.84
C PRO A 40 9.06 16.77 -7.32
N ALA A 41 8.90 18.09 -7.39
CA ALA A 41 7.75 18.66 -8.06
C ALA A 41 7.93 18.53 -9.58
N PHE A 42 6.87 18.16 -10.30
CA PHE A 42 6.89 18.06 -11.77
C PHE A 42 5.50 18.30 -12.36
N PRO A 43 5.39 18.58 -13.67
CA PRO A 43 4.10 18.55 -14.36
C PRO A 43 3.58 17.11 -14.42
N GLY A 44 2.67 16.74 -13.52
CA GLY A 44 2.03 15.43 -13.49
C GLY A 44 0.81 15.33 -14.43
N GLU A 45 0.22 14.15 -14.47
CA GLU A 45 -1.04 13.85 -15.14
C GLU A 45 -2.19 13.72 -14.13
N ASP A 46 -3.43 13.94 -14.55
CA ASP A 46 -4.60 13.66 -13.73
C ASP A 46 -4.56 12.22 -13.18
N LEU A 47 -4.64 12.08 -11.85
CA LEU A 47 -4.68 10.78 -11.17
C LEU A 47 -6.00 10.05 -11.46
N ARG A 48 -6.07 9.40 -12.63
CA ARG A 48 -7.24 8.67 -13.12
C ARG A 48 -6.89 7.21 -13.41
N TYR A 49 -7.90 6.35 -13.30
CA TYR A 49 -7.76 4.97 -13.73
C TYR A 49 -7.39 4.87 -15.22
N PRO A 50 -6.34 4.12 -15.58
CA PRO A 50 -5.98 3.90 -16.98
C PRO A 50 -7.07 3.14 -17.75
N VAL A 51 -6.98 3.16 -19.08
CA VAL A 51 -7.96 2.49 -19.96
C VAL A 51 -7.96 0.98 -19.77
N ARG A 52 -6.82 0.39 -19.42
CA ARG A 52 -6.63 -1.06 -19.29
C ARG A 52 -5.78 -1.40 -18.08
N TYR A 53 -5.95 -2.62 -17.57
CA TYR A 53 -4.98 -3.21 -16.67
C TYR A 53 -3.65 -3.48 -17.38
N PRO A 54 -2.52 -3.52 -16.65
CA PRO A 54 -1.22 -3.85 -17.24
C PRO A 54 -1.24 -5.20 -17.97
N ALA A 55 -0.57 -5.30 -19.11
CA ALA A 55 -0.56 -6.52 -19.93
C ALA A 55 0.27 -7.65 -19.30
N ASP A 56 1.26 -7.25 -18.52
CA ASP A 56 2.18 -8.05 -17.74
C ASP A 56 1.69 -8.36 -16.32
N MET A 57 0.47 -7.97 -15.95
CA MET A 57 -0.14 -8.32 -14.66
C MET A 57 -0.06 -9.83 -14.37
N ARG A 58 0.42 -10.19 -13.18
CA ARG A 58 0.58 -11.56 -12.68
C ARG A 58 -0.19 -11.78 -11.39
N ARG A 59 -0.45 -13.06 -11.08
CA ARG A 59 -0.87 -13.53 -9.76
C ARG A 59 0.37 -13.76 -8.89
N ARG A 60 0.17 -13.96 -7.57
CA ARG A 60 1.25 -14.27 -6.61
C ARG A 60 2.05 -15.53 -6.97
N ASP A 61 1.45 -16.49 -7.67
CA ASP A 61 2.13 -17.70 -8.15
C ASP A 61 2.95 -17.49 -9.45
N GLY A 62 3.06 -16.24 -9.93
CA GLY A 62 3.77 -15.88 -11.15
C GLY A 62 2.97 -16.11 -12.45
N SER A 63 1.79 -16.72 -12.38
CA SER A 63 0.94 -16.92 -13.56
C SER A 63 0.29 -15.61 -14.01
N ARG A 64 -0.16 -15.54 -15.27
CA ARG A 64 -0.82 -14.34 -15.81
C ARG A 64 -2.15 -14.09 -15.09
N HIS A 65 -2.39 -12.83 -14.70
CA HIS A 65 -3.66 -12.47 -14.09
C HIS A 65 -4.80 -12.43 -15.14
N PRO A 66 -6.02 -12.90 -14.83
CA PRO A 66 -7.14 -12.88 -15.79
C PRO A 66 -7.52 -11.49 -16.30
N LEU A 67 -7.26 -10.46 -15.50
CA LEU A 67 -7.54 -9.07 -15.86
C LEU A 67 -6.45 -8.45 -16.76
N ALA A 68 -5.32 -9.11 -16.97
CA ALA A 68 -4.18 -8.55 -17.69
C ALA A 68 -4.57 -8.08 -19.11
N ALA A 69 -4.28 -6.82 -19.45
CA ALA A 69 -4.65 -6.14 -20.70
C ALA A 69 -6.17 -5.95 -20.96
N LEU A 70 -7.05 -6.33 -20.03
CA LEU A 70 -8.49 -6.08 -20.15
C LEU A 70 -8.81 -4.60 -19.88
N PRO A 71 -9.92 -4.07 -20.45
CA PRO A 71 -10.41 -2.74 -20.11
C PRO A 71 -10.65 -2.58 -18.60
N HIS A 72 -10.27 -1.41 -18.06
CA HIS A 72 -10.56 -1.09 -16.66
C HIS A 72 -11.99 -0.56 -16.53
N PRO A 73 -12.83 -1.10 -15.63
CA PRO A 73 -14.24 -0.69 -15.51
C PRO A 73 -14.41 0.77 -15.05
N LYS A 74 -13.38 1.35 -14.44
CA LYS A 74 -13.36 2.75 -13.97
C LYS A 74 -12.51 3.68 -14.85
N ALA A 75 -12.12 3.25 -16.06
CA ALA A 75 -11.26 4.04 -16.95
C ALA A 75 -11.67 5.52 -17.04
N GLY A 76 -10.71 6.43 -16.86
CA GLY A 76 -10.90 7.89 -16.91
C GLY A 76 -11.55 8.49 -15.65
N ARG A 77 -12.07 7.69 -14.71
CA ARG A 77 -12.53 8.20 -13.41
C ARG A 77 -11.33 8.52 -12.51
N PRO A 78 -11.46 9.47 -11.57
CA PRO A 78 -10.43 9.70 -10.56
C PRO A 78 -10.08 8.39 -9.85
N LEU A 79 -8.81 8.22 -9.47
CA LEU A 79 -8.42 7.16 -8.55
C LEU A 79 -9.19 7.30 -7.24
N GLU A 80 -9.32 6.21 -6.51
CA GLU A 80 -10.05 6.18 -5.25
C GLU A 80 -9.09 5.97 -4.07
N ASP A 81 -9.44 6.54 -2.93
CA ASP A 81 -8.77 6.28 -1.67
C ASP A 81 -9.07 4.84 -1.19
N TRP A 82 -8.46 4.47 -0.07
CA TRP A 82 -8.66 3.15 0.56
C TRP A 82 -10.10 2.87 1.00
N ARG A 83 -10.97 3.90 1.08
CA ARG A 83 -12.42 3.76 1.37
C ARG A 83 -13.25 3.61 0.10
N GLY A 84 -12.65 3.64 -1.08
CA GLY A 84 -13.33 3.66 -2.38
C GLY A 84 -13.89 5.03 -2.76
N ARG A 85 -13.47 6.11 -2.09
CA ARG A 85 -13.91 7.47 -2.41
C ARG A 85 -12.98 8.09 -3.45
N PRO A 86 -13.50 8.80 -4.47
CA PRO A 86 -12.66 9.49 -5.44
C PRO A 86 -11.69 10.47 -4.77
N ILE A 87 -10.42 10.43 -5.18
CA ILE A 87 -9.38 11.38 -4.78
C ILE A 87 -9.57 12.64 -5.63
N VAL A 88 -10.15 13.67 -5.02
CA VAL A 88 -10.41 14.98 -5.65
C VAL A 88 -10.02 16.10 -4.69
N GLY A 89 -9.62 17.25 -5.27
CA GLY A 89 -9.36 18.48 -4.53
C GLY A 89 -10.64 19.11 -3.96
N PRO A 90 -10.52 20.14 -3.10
CA PRO A 90 -11.67 20.83 -2.49
C PRO A 90 -12.65 21.43 -3.50
N ASP A 91 -12.17 21.77 -4.69
CA ASP A 91 -12.93 22.31 -5.82
C ASP A 91 -13.48 21.22 -6.78
N GLY A 92 -13.26 19.94 -6.45
CA GLY A 92 -13.64 18.80 -7.29
C GLY A 92 -12.66 18.48 -8.42
N SER A 93 -11.53 19.19 -8.51
CA SER A 93 -10.47 18.87 -9.47
C SER A 93 -9.79 17.54 -9.16
N VAL A 94 -9.23 16.88 -10.17
CA VAL A 94 -8.41 15.68 -9.96
C VAL A 94 -6.97 16.11 -9.74
N PRO A 95 -6.30 15.68 -8.65
CA PRO A 95 -4.90 16.02 -8.43
C PRO A 95 -4.01 15.49 -9.55
N SER A 96 -2.92 16.22 -9.85
CA SER A 96 -1.92 15.80 -10.83
C SER A 96 -0.77 15.01 -10.19
N GLY A 97 -0.27 13.98 -10.87
CA GLY A 97 0.73 13.07 -10.34
C GLY A 97 1.22 12.04 -11.36
N VAL A 98 1.61 10.87 -10.85
CA VAL A 98 1.87 9.68 -11.68
C VAL A 98 1.06 8.51 -11.15
N VAL A 99 0.42 7.81 -12.08
CA VAL A 99 -0.37 6.60 -11.81
C VAL A 99 0.49 5.38 -12.10
N PHE A 100 0.50 4.42 -11.18
CA PHE A 100 1.24 3.17 -11.35
C PHE A 100 0.47 2.00 -10.76
N PHE A 101 0.87 0.78 -11.13
CA PHE A 101 0.20 -0.44 -10.67
C PHE A 101 0.98 -1.10 -9.53
N ASN A 102 0.30 -1.44 -8.43
CA ASN A 102 0.80 -2.35 -7.41
C ASN A 102 0.39 -3.78 -7.79
N TYR A 103 1.37 -4.63 -8.10
CA TYR A 103 1.08 -6.01 -8.54
C TYR A 103 0.69 -6.93 -7.39
N GLU A 104 1.17 -6.67 -6.18
CA GLU A 104 0.83 -7.48 -5.00
C GLU A 104 -0.66 -7.36 -4.65
N ASP A 105 -1.17 -6.12 -4.68
CA ASP A 105 -2.57 -5.82 -4.36
C ASP A 105 -3.49 -5.76 -5.59
N ALA A 106 -2.94 -5.94 -6.80
CA ALA A 106 -3.67 -5.87 -8.06
C ALA A 106 -4.46 -4.56 -8.25
N THR A 107 -3.90 -3.42 -7.81
CA THR A 107 -4.57 -2.12 -7.80
C THR A 107 -3.73 -1.00 -8.41
N PHE A 108 -4.39 0.03 -8.92
CA PHE A 108 -3.73 1.28 -9.32
C PHE A 108 -3.53 2.19 -8.11
N GLN A 109 -2.35 2.79 -8.03
CA GLN A 109 -1.92 3.76 -7.04
C GLN A 109 -1.60 5.09 -7.75
N GLY A 110 -1.64 6.19 -7.01
CA GLY A 110 -1.38 7.52 -7.55
C GLY A 110 -0.58 8.37 -6.58
N VAL A 111 0.61 8.80 -6.99
CA VAL A 111 1.44 9.68 -6.16
C VAL A 111 1.42 11.10 -6.73
N GLY A 112 1.12 12.07 -5.86
CA GLY A 112 1.01 13.48 -6.25
C GLY A 112 2.34 14.08 -6.72
N SER A 113 2.27 14.94 -7.73
CA SER A 113 3.43 15.62 -8.35
C SER A 113 3.83 16.94 -7.65
N GLY A 114 3.25 17.25 -6.48
CA GLY A 114 3.51 18.49 -5.74
C GLY A 114 4.81 18.55 -4.94
N GLY A 115 5.70 17.56 -5.08
CA GLY A 115 7.01 17.50 -4.41
C GLY A 115 7.03 16.90 -2.99
N ASP A 116 5.86 16.57 -2.42
CA ASP A 116 5.75 15.80 -1.17
C ASP A 116 5.54 14.29 -1.41
N GLY A 117 5.28 13.90 -2.66
CA GLY A 117 5.03 12.51 -3.04
C GLY A 117 6.25 11.61 -2.85
N ILE A 118 6.02 10.39 -2.37
CA ILE A 118 7.02 9.31 -2.35
C ILE A 118 6.42 8.02 -2.90
N VAL A 119 7.26 7.22 -3.55
CA VAL A 119 6.96 5.82 -3.86
C VAL A 119 7.69 4.95 -2.84
N ILE A 120 6.98 4.00 -2.24
CA ILE A 120 7.57 3.05 -1.31
C ILE A 120 7.53 1.66 -1.94
N PHE A 121 8.68 1.02 -2.06
CA PHE A 121 8.81 -0.39 -2.41
C PHE A 121 8.91 -1.23 -1.14
N ASN A 122 8.06 -2.24 -1.04
CA ASN A 122 7.91 -3.06 0.14
C ASN A 122 8.88 -4.26 0.11
N ARG A 123 9.45 -4.61 1.26
CA ARG A 123 10.30 -5.81 1.46
C ARG A 123 11.40 -5.99 0.39
N PRO A 124 12.17 -4.94 0.03
CA PRO A 124 13.26 -5.13 -0.92
C PRO A 124 14.34 -6.02 -0.31
N THR A 125 14.96 -6.87 -1.12
CA THR A 125 16.27 -7.44 -0.74
C THR A 125 17.33 -6.33 -0.78
N PRO A 126 18.44 -6.47 -0.04
CA PRO A 126 19.55 -5.52 -0.13
C PRO A 126 20.07 -5.32 -1.55
N GLU A 127 20.12 -6.39 -2.35
CA GLU A 127 20.57 -6.37 -3.75
C GLU A 127 19.62 -5.54 -4.62
N GLN A 128 18.30 -5.80 -4.51
CA GLN A 128 17.28 -5.05 -5.24
C GLN A 128 17.30 -3.56 -4.86
N ALA A 129 17.41 -3.27 -3.56
CA ALA A 129 17.49 -1.89 -3.08
C ALA A 129 18.72 -1.16 -3.63
N CYS A 130 19.90 -1.81 -3.59
CA CYS A 130 21.14 -1.25 -4.10
C CYS A 130 21.07 -1.02 -5.63
N GLU A 131 20.51 -1.97 -6.37
CA GLU A 131 20.38 -1.89 -7.82
C GLU A 131 19.47 -0.74 -8.25
N LEU A 132 18.30 -0.59 -7.62
CA LEU A 132 17.39 0.51 -7.93
C LEU A 132 17.97 1.86 -7.51
N GLN A 133 18.68 1.92 -6.38
CA GLN A 133 19.38 3.14 -5.96
C GLN A 133 20.45 3.56 -6.97
N ARG A 134 21.26 2.61 -7.46
CA ARG A 134 22.26 2.88 -8.51
C ARG A 134 21.63 3.35 -9.81
N PHE A 135 20.49 2.78 -10.19
CA PHE A 135 19.75 3.22 -11.37
C PHE A 135 19.29 4.67 -11.24
N VAL A 136 18.64 5.03 -10.12
CA VAL A 136 18.23 6.41 -9.84
C VAL A 136 19.44 7.35 -9.78
N ALA A 137 20.54 6.94 -9.17
CA ALA A 137 21.78 7.72 -9.15
C ALA A 137 22.34 7.96 -10.56
N GLY A 138 22.32 6.94 -11.44
CA GLY A 138 22.71 7.04 -12.84
C GLY A 138 21.84 7.98 -13.67
N MET A 139 20.60 8.24 -13.24
CA MET A 139 19.72 9.25 -13.85
C MET A 139 20.01 10.69 -13.38
N GLY A 140 20.90 10.88 -12.39
CA GLY A 140 21.14 12.17 -11.73
C GLY A 140 20.55 12.27 -10.33
N GLY A 141 20.10 11.15 -9.75
CA GLY A 141 19.53 11.09 -8.40
C GLY A 141 18.02 11.41 -8.36
N PRO A 142 17.41 11.42 -7.16
CA PRO A 142 15.96 11.63 -7.01
C PRO A 142 15.46 12.96 -7.57
N ALA A 143 16.29 14.02 -7.60
CA ALA A 143 15.93 15.30 -8.19
C ALA A 143 15.69 15.22 -9.71
N ALA A 144 16.27 14.23 -10.39
CA ALA A 144 16.06 13.99 -11.81
C ALA A 144 14.78 13.20 -12.13
N LEU A 145 13.94 12.91 -11.13
CA LEU A 145 12.62 12.29 -11.33
C LEU A 145 11.55 13.37 -11.57
N ASP A 146 11.86 14.31 -12.45
CA ASP A 146 11.15 15.57 -12.70
C ASP A 146 10.11 15.49 -13.84
N SER A 147 9.72 14.28 -14.22
CA SER A 147 8.67 14.02 -15.21
C SER A 147 8.00 12.67 -14.98
N VAL A 148 6.78 12.49 -15.49
CA VAL A 148 6.06 11.21 -15.44
C VAL A 148 6.89 10.10 -16.07
N GLU A 149 7.48 10.34 -17.24
CA GLU A 149 8.29 9.36 -17.97
C GLU A 149 9.48 8.87 -17.15
N ARG A 150 10.16 9.78 -16.44
CA ARG A 150 11.32 9.44 -15.62
C ARG A 150 10.93 8.62 -14.39
N VAL A 151 9.80 8.92 -13.77
CA VAL A 151 9.26 8.08 -12.69
C VAL A 151 8.87 6.70 -13.22
N LEU A 152 8.19 6.64 -14.37
CA LEU A 152 7.80 5.36 -15.00
C LEU A 152 9.03 4.49 -15.36
N LEU A 153 10.14 5.08 -15.79
CA LEU A 153 11.39 4.33 -16.03
C LEU A 153 11.94 3.68 -14.76
N VAL A 154 11.90 4.38 -13.62
CA VAL A 154 12.29 3.80 -12.32
C VAL A 154 11.34 2.67 -11.92
N LEU A 155 10.03 2.85 -12.15
CA LEU A 155 9.01 1.86 -11.85
C LEU A 155 9.13 0.61 -12.73
N GLU A 156 9.46 0.77 -14.01
CA GLU A 156 9.75 -0.34 -14.93
C GLU A 156 11.01 -1.08 -14.49
N ARG A 157 12.07 -0.34 -14.14
CA ARG A 157 13.31 -0.95 -13.66
C ARG A 157 13.09 -1.73 -12.37
N ALA A 158 12.34 -1.18 -11.42
CA ALA A 158 11.96 -1.85 -10.19
C ALA A 158 11.25 -3.18 -10.48
N GLN A 159 10.36 -3.19 -11.47
CA GLN A 159 9.64 -4.39 -11.84
C GLN A 159 10.55 -5.47 -12.45
N GLN A 160 11.50 -5.08 -13.32
CA GLN A 160 12.46 -6.01 -13.91
C GLN A 160 13.32 -6.74 -12.88
N ILE A 161 13.56 -6.12 -11.73
CA ILE A 161 14.35 -6.68 -10.63
C ILE A 161 13.47 -7.33 -9.55
N GLY A 162 12.15 -7.43 -9.77
CA GLY A 162 11.20 -8.08 -8.87
C GLY A 162 10.78 -7.25 -7.65
N LEU A 163 10.78 -5.92 -7.76
CA LEU A 163 10.22 -5.00 -6.76
C LEU A 163 8.82 -4.53 -7.19
N ASP A 164 7.86 -5.45 -7.14
CA ASP A 164 6.52 -5.23 -7.69
C ASP A 164 5.46 -4.80 -6.65
N ASP A 165 5.79 -4.96 -5.37
CA ASP A 165 4.98 -4.53 -4.21
C ASP A 165 5.34 -3.07 -3.86
N ARG A 166 4.49 -2.15 -4.31
CA ARG A 166 4.75 -0.70 -4.25
C ARG A 166 3.49 0.11 -4.01
N TYR A 167 3.61 1.19 -3.25
CA TYR A 167 2.49 2.07 -2.92
C TYR A 167 2.94 3.54 -2.82
N ASP A 168 1.99 4.44 -3.01
CA ASP A 168 2.19 5.88 -2.87
C ASP A 168 2.11 6.29 -1.40
N SER A 169 2.80 7.38 -1.07
CA SER A 169 2.65 8.05 0.22
C SER A 169 3.23 9.46 0.16
N THR A 170 3.47 10.05 1.33
CA THR A 170 4.05 11.39 1.49
C THR A 170 5.34 11.39 2.31
N ARG A 171 6.18 12.42 2.14
CA ARG A 171 7.38 12.58 3.00
C ARG A 171 6.98 12.79 4.46
N THR A 172 5.84 13.43 4.71
CA THR A 172 5.25 13.55 6.05
C THR A 172 4.97 12.17 6.67
N TYR A 173 4.40 11.24 5.91
CA TYR A 173 4.20 9.87 6.37
C TYR A 173 5.52 9.18 6.67
N ALA A 174 6.51 9.28 5.78
CA ALA A 174 7.81 8.67 5.97
C ALA A 174 8.51 9.18 7.24
N ALA A 175 8.55 10.50 7.45
CA ALA A 175 9.17 11.11 8.63
C ALA A 175 8.51 10.67 9.96
N ARG A 176 7.19 10.43 9.94
CA ARG A 176 6.44 9.98 11.12
C ARG A 176 6.56 8.48 11.40
N SER A 177 6.55 7.67 10.35
CA SER A 177 6.18 6.24 10.45
C SER A 177 7.34 5.31 10.09
N LEU A 178 8.38 5.84 9.47
CA LEU A 178 9.57 5.12 9.03
C LEU A 178 10.81 5.62 9.76
N THR A 179 11.73 4.71 10.08
CA THR A 179 13.05 5.03 10.62
C THR A 179 14.12 4.60 9.64
N VAL A 180 15.11 5.47 9.43
CA VAL A 180 16.25 5.19 8.57
C VAL A 180 17.08 4.04 9.18
N VAL A 181 17.43 3.03 8.38
CA VAL A 181 18.11 1.81 8.89
C VAL A 181 19.61 1.94 8.80
N ALA A 182 20.10 2.11 7.57
CA ALA A 182 21.50 2.30 7.17
C ALA A 182 21.55 2.04 5.66
N ASP A 183 21.53 3.11 4.87
CA ASP A 183 22.14 3.22 3.53
C ASP A 183 22.11 4.71 3.14
N THR A 184 22.49 5.57 4.09
CA THR A 184 22.57 7.04 3.92
C THR A 184 23.68 7.47 2.96
N ALA A 185 24.35 6.52 2.29
CA ALA A 185 25.37 6.78 1.29
C ALA A 185 24.86 7.63 0.10
N THR A 186 23.54 7.78 -0.05
CA THR A 186 22.95 8.60 -1.11
C THR A 186 22.97 10.10 -0.79
N GLY A 187 23.06 10.51 0.48
CA GLY A 187 23.03 11.91 0.90
C GLY A 187 21.71 12.66 0.64
N VAL A 188 20.65 11.97 0.16
CA VAL A 188 19.36 12.59 -0.18
C VAL A 188 18.31 12.29 0.90
N PRO A 189 17.74 13.31 1.57
CA PRO A 189 16.73 13.12 2.59
C PRO A 189 15.52 12.30 2.10
N GLY A 190 15.15 11.26 2.86
CA GLY A 190 14.01 10.39 2.57
C GLY A 190 14.23 9.39 1.43
N PHE A 191 15.38 9.37 0.77
CA PHE A 191 15.72 8.35 -0.22
C PHE A 191 16.56 7.24 0.41
N GLY A 192 16.19 5.98 0.17
CA GLY A 192 16.95 4.81 0.61
C GLY A 192 16.18 3.88 1.54
N LEU A 193 16.93 3.06 2.28
CA LEU A 193 16.37 1.99 3.12
C LEU A 193 15.86 2.51 4.46
N HIS A 194 14.59 2.19 4.71
CA HIS A 194 13.88 2.50 5.93
C HIS A 194 13.30 1.22 6.54
N LEU A 195 13.11 1.24 7.85
CA LEU A 195 12.28 0.29 8.60
C LEU A 195 10.97 0.98 8.94
N ARG A 196 9.89 0.22 8.92
CA ARG A 196 8.66 0.66 9.57
C ARG A 196 8.87 0.60 11.08
N ALA A 197 8.74 1.72 11.78
CA ALA A 197 9.30 1.83 13.13
C ALA A 197 8.37 2.42 14.18
N SER A 198 7.24 3.03 13.80
CA SER A 198 6.48 3.86 14.74
C SER A 198 4.97 3.78 14.54
N GLU A 199 4.43 2.59 14.36
CA GLU A 199 2.98 2.40 14.28
C GLU A 199 2.54 1.27 15.21
N THR A 200 2.24 1.61 16.47
CA THR A 200 1.44 0.69 17.29
C THR A 200 0.02 0.75 16.76
N LEU A 201 -0.46 -0.36 16.21
CA LEU A 201 -1.77 -0.45 15.56
C LEU A 201 -2.65 -1.41 16.35
N CYS A 202 -3.97 -1.19 16.34
CA CYS A 202 -4.90 -2.23 16.76
C CYS A 202 -5.28 -3.05 15.52
N ALA A 203 -5.21 -4.38 15.62
CA ALA A 203 -5.55 -5.28 14.55
C ALA A 203 -6.76 -6.15 14.89
N VAL A 204 -7.57 -6.46 13.88
CA VAL A 204 -8.73 -7.36 13.99
C VAL A 204 -8.84 -8.18 12.72
N PHE A 205 -9.19 -9.45 12.86
CA PHE A 205 -9.41 -10.35 11.74
C PHE A 205 -10.89 -10.41 11.39
N VAL A 206 -11.23 -10.30 10.11
CA VAL A 206 -12.57 -10.55 9.60
C VAL A 206 -12.54 -11.88 8.83
N PRO A 207 -13.19 -12.94 9.34
CA PRO A 207 -13.27 -14.21 8.65
C PRO A 207 -13.97 -14.08 7.29
N GLY A 208 -13.43 -14.77 6.29
CA GLY A 208 -14.03 -14.85 4.96
C GLY A 208 -14.82 -16.15 4.73
N PRO A 209 -15.57 -16.27 3.63
CA PRO A 209 -15.85 -15.20 2.67
C PRO A 209 -16.79 -14.14 3.27
N ALA A 210 -16.49 -12.87 3.02
CA ALA A 210 -17.25 -11.74 3.58
C ALA A 210 -17.12 -10.49 2.70
N ARG A 211 -17.97 -9.50 2.94
CA ARG A 211 -17.88 -8.16 2.35
C ARG A 211 -17.70 -7.12 3.46
N VAL A 212 -16.76 -6.19 3.28
CA VAL A 212 -16.52 -5.08 4.22
C VAL A 212 -16.56 -3.77 3.45
N GLY A 213 -17.63 -2.99 3.61
CA GLY A 213 -17.90 -1.87 2.70
C GLY A 213 -17.99 -2.39 1.25
N ASP A 214 -17.12 -1.92 0.36
CA ASP A 214 -17.03 -2.41 -1.02
C ASP A 214 -15.92 -3.46 -1.24
N LEU A 215 -15.13 -3.74 -0.20
CA LEU A 215 -14.08 -4.75 -0.26
C LEU A 215 -14.69 -6.16 -0.15
N HIS A 216 -14.29 -7.04 -1.07
CA HIS A 216 -14.67 -8.45 -1.07
C HIS A 216 -13.53 -9.30 -0.52
N LEU A 217 -13.79 -10.05 0.55
CA LEU A 217 -12.83 -10.95 1.18
C LEU A 217 -13.03 -12.37 0.65
N GLY A 218 -11.94 -13.01 0.21
CA GLY A 218 -11.91 -14.42 -0.18
C GLY A 218 -11.99 -15.36 1.02
N ALA A 219 -11.78 -16.65 0.81
CA ALA A 219 -11.86 -17.68 1.86
C ALA A 219 -10.87 -17.46 3.01
N GLU A 220 -9.72 -16.82 2.75
CA GLU A 220 -8.72 -16.50 3.78
C GLU A 220 -9.14 -15.35 4.71
N GLY A 221 -10.20 -14.60 4.37
CA GLY A 221 -10.63 -13.42 5.12
C GLY A 221 -9.73 -12.20 4.89
N GLY A 222 -9.67 -11.31 5.88
CA GLY A 222 -8.86 -10.10 5.82
C GLY A 222 -8.50 -9.57 7.22
N VAL A 223 -7.35 -8.90 7.33
CA VAL A 223 -6.96 -8.21 8.57
C VAL A 223 -7.20 -6.71 8.39
N PHE A 224 -7.80 -6.08 9.39
CA PHE A 224 -8.05 -4.65 9.42
C PHE A 224 -7.21 -4.02 10.53
N LEU A 225 -6.60 -2.89 10.23
CA LEU A 225 -5.67 -2.18 11.11
C LEU A 225 -6.18 -0.77 11.36
N LEU A 226 -6.33 -0.39 12.63
CA LEU A 226 -6.61 0.99 13.00
C LEU A 226 -5.31 1.78 13.02
N VAL A 227 -5.12 2.63 12.01
CA VAL A 227 -3.91 3.44 11.79
C VAL A 227 -3.96 4.74 12.56
N SER A 228 -5.10 5.41 12.52
CA SER A 228 -5.33 6.64 13.28
C SER A 228 -6.82 6.80 13.56
N GLY A 229 -7.16 7.59 14.57
CA GLY A 229 -8.55 7.90 14.89
C GLY A 229 -8.65 9.29 15.50
N ASN A 230 -9.49 10.13 14.92
CA ASN A 230 -9.86 11.41 15.51
C ASN A 230 -11.13 11.20 16.34
N ARG A 231 -11.03 11.41 17.66
CA ARG A 231 -12.17 11.25 18.58
C ARG A 231 -13.24 12.31 18.39
N GLU A 232 -12.88 13.51 17.96
CA GLU A 232 -13.79 14.64 17.75
C GLU A 232 -14.57 14.49 16.44
N SER A 233 -13.88 14.20 15.33
CA SER A 233 -14.55 13.99 14.03
C SER A 233 -15.15 12.58 13.87
N ARG A 234 -14.85 11.67 14.81
CA ARG A 234 -15.13 10.22 14.73
C ARG A 234 -14.55 9.53 13.50
N GLU A 235 -13.67 10.19 12.77
CA GLU A 235 -13.01 9.62 11.61
C GLU A 235 -11.93 8.65 12.06
N ARG A 236 -11.93 7.46 11.46
CA ARG A 236 -10.92 6.42 11.69
C ARG A 236 -10.23 6.08 10.38
N GLU A 237 -8.91 6.05 10.40
CA GLU A 237 -8.13 5.49 9.31
C GLU A 237 -7.97 3.99 9.55
N VAL A 238 -8.61 3.19 8.71
CA VAL A 238 -8.62 1.72 8.80
C VAL A 238 -8.01 1.15 7.53
N ARG A 239 -6.91 0.41 7.63
CA ARG A 239 -6.31 -0.24 6.45
C ARG A 239 -6.66 -1.72 6.44
N SER A 240 -7.03 -2.24 5.28
CA SER A 240 -7.17 -3.68 5.06
C SER A 240 -5.87 -4.27 4.53
N VAL A 241 -5.47 -5.44 5.04
CA VAL A 241 -4.27 -6.15 4.64
C VAL A 241 -4.61 -7.64 4.50
N SER A 242 -4.03 -8.33 3.51
CA SER A 242 -4.18 -9.78 3.41
C SER A 242 -3.58 -10.50 4.62
N PRO A 243 -4.12 -11.65 5.07
CA PRO A 243 -3.58 -12.41 6.19
C PRO A 243 -2.09 -12.77 6.06
N GLY A 244 -1.66 -13.13 4.86
CA GLY A 244 -0.25 -13.40 4.55
C GLY A 244 0.63 -12.15 4.71
N ALA A 245 0.23 -11.03 4.10
CA ALA A 245 0.96 -9.77 4.23
C ALA A 245 0.99 -9.26 5.68
N PHE A 246 -0.06 -9.50 6.47
CA PHE A 246 -0.07 -9.19 7.90
C PHE A 246 0.98 -10.00 8.67
N THR A 247 1.00 -11.33 8.48
CA THR A 247 1.96 -12.25 9.13
C THR A 247 3.40 -11.91 8.78
N ASP A 248 3.62 -11.34 7.59
CA ASP A 248 4.93 -10.86 7.21
C ASP A 248 5.25 -9.50 7.83
N THR A 249 4.29 -8.60 7.92
CA THR A 249 4.58 -7.20 8.25
C THR A 249 4.57 -6.91 9.75
N TYR A 250 3.87 -7.70 10.57
CA TYR A 250 3.60 -7.37 11.97
C TYR A 250 4.08 -8.44 12.96
N SER A 251 4.22 -7.99 14.21
CA SER A 251 4.53 -8.76 15.41
C SER A 251 3.54 -8.39 16.51
N ALA A 252 3.41 -9.24 17.52
CA ALA A 252 2.63 -8.91 18.72
C ALA A 252 3.25 -7.73 19.48
N GLY A 253 2.53 -7.17 20.44
CA GLY A 253 2.99 -6.04 21.27
C GLY A 253 4.31 -6.30 22.03
N ASP A 254 4.65 -7.55 22.29
CA ASP A 254 5.91 -7.99 22.91
C ASP A 254 7.04 -8.28 21.89
N GLY A 255 6.77 -8.13 20.59
CA GLY A 255 7.69 -8.39 19.49
C GLY A 255 7.73 -9.85 19.02
N SER A 256 6.93 -10.75 19.61
CA SER A 256 6.82 -12.14 19.16
C SER A 256 6.08 -12.24 17.81
N ARG A 257 6.24 -13.39 17.13
CA ARG A 257 5.52 -13.64 15.85
C ARG A 257 4.03 -13.74 16.10
N ILE A 258 3.25 -13.14 15.21
CA ILE A 258 1.78 -13.18 15.24
C ILE A 258 1.26 -13.48 13.83
N THR A 259 0.16 -14.21 13.76
CA THR A 259 -0.59 -14.50 12.52
C THR A 259 -1.99 -13.90 12.58
N ALA A 260 -2.69 -13.85 11.45
CA ALA A 260 -4.07 -13.37 11.42
C ALA A 260 -5.01 -14.20 12.32
N ALA A 261 -4.73 -15.49 12.52
CA ALA A 261 -5.53 -16.38 13.35
C ALA A 261 -5.39 -16.09 14.87
N ASP A 262 -4.34 -15.39 15.27
CA ASP A 262 -4.09 -15.01 16.67
C ASP A 262 -4.83 -13.71 17.06
N LEU A 263 -5.39 -13.00 16.07
CA LEU A 263 -6.11 -11.75 16.29
C LEU A 263 -7.54 -12.00 16.81
N PRO A 264 -8.13 -11.03 17.52
CA PRO A 264 -9.56 -11.04 17.76
C PRO A 264 -10.31 -11.08 16.43
N SER A 265 -11.29 -11.97 16.33
CA SER A 265 -12.16 -12.05 15.16
C SER A 265 -13.37 -11.13 15.32
N GLU A 266 -13.63 -10.29 14.32
CA GLU A 266 -14.90 -9.59 14.19
C GLU A 266 -16.01 -10.63 13.98
N ARG A 267 -17.11 -10.48 14.71
CA ARG A 267 -18.27 -11.38 14.60
C ARG A 267 -19.39 -10.67 13.88
N THR A 268 -20.08 -11.39 12.99
CA THR A 268 -21.33 -10.92 12.41
C THR A 268 -22.32 -10.72 13.54
N TRP A 269 -22.86 -9.51 13.67
CA TRP A 269 -23.98 -9.25 14.56
C TRP A 269 -25.21 -9.89 13.90
N VAL A 270 -25.72 -10.96 14.51
CA VAL A 270 -27.02 -11.57 14.16
C VAL A 270 -28.12 -10.72 14.77
#